data_AF-A0A7X9KNU4-F1
#
_entry.id   AF-A0A7X9KNU4-F1
#
_cell.length_a   1.000
_cell.length_b   1.000
_cell.length_c   1.000
_cell.angle_alpha   90.00
_cell.angle_beta   90.00
_cell.angle_gamma   90.00
#
_symmetry.space_group_name_H-M   'P 1'
#
loop_
_entity.id
_entity.type
_entity.pdbx_description
1 polymer ?
#
loop_
_entity_poly.entity_id
_entity_poly.type
_entity_poly.pdbx_seq_one_letter_code
_entity_poly.pdbx_strand_id
1 'polypeptide(L)'
;MEDLKNIILSLDINSEEKERLLKQLKAVQKTIDSAEFRYQRTIMDKAAITNILNASISEIEKQKAVIEKQKKEATHRASLDSIRAEIASMRTTKDLEKITPLIWLELNILNIPFVRSGVVLVHDEDTEKLGIYLATPDGKSIASLQINANQTVFSQKIFNSWKKKQALIDQWNETTFLEWANSLVKLGAIASAEDYLMSNPIQNLYLHFLPFPQGMLYVGNVNLLTEEELSLAQSLADTISTAYARYEDF
;
A
#
# COMPACT_ATOMS: atom_id res chain seq x y z
N MET A 1 -32.24 55.17 19.35
CA MET A 1 -31.94 56.49 18.74
C MET A 1 -33.17 57.39 18.72
N GLU A 2 -34.37 56.86 18.47
CA GLU A 2 -35.63 57.59 18.68
C GLU A 2 -35.83 58.00 20.15
N ASP A 3 -35.48 57.14 21.11
CA ASP A 3 -35.55 57.48 22.54
C ASP A 3 -34.60 58.63 22.92
N LEU A 4 -33.38 58.64 22.39
CA LEU A 4 -32.40 59.73 22.59
C LEU A 4 -32.89 61.05 22.00
N LYS A 5 -33.54 60.99 20.84
CA LYS A 5 -34.18 62.16 20.22
C LYS A 5 -35.33 62.69 21.07
N ASN A 6 -36.17 61.81 21.62
CA ASN A 6 -37.25 62.17 22.54
C ASN A 6 -36.72 62.79 23.84
N ILE A 7 -35.62 62.24 24.38
CA ILE A 7 -34.93 62.80 25.56
C ILE A 7 -34.42 64.22 25.26
N ILE A 8 -33.73 64.45 24.13
CA ILE A 8 -33.23 65.79 23.75
C ILE A 8 -34.37 66.81 23.62
N LEU A 9 -35.51 66.39 23.05
CA LEU A 9 -36.69 67.24 22.92
C LEU A 9 -37.29 67.63 24.29
N SER A 10 -37.17 66.78 25.29
CA SER A 10 -37.70 66.98 26.66
C SER A 10 -36.80 67.82 27.59
N LEU A 11 -35.55 68.11 27.21
CA LEU A 11 -34.62 68.90 28.02
C LEU A 11 -35.09 70.36 28.17
N ASP A 12 -34.85 70.99 29.32
CA ASP A 12 -35.15 72.41 29.55
C ASP A 12 -33.97 73.31 29.14
N ILE A 13 -33.70 73.36 27.83
CA ILE A 13 -32.62 74.15 27.21
C ILE A 13 -33.18 74.97 26.05
N ASN A 14 -32.44 76.01 25.64
CA ASN A 14 -32.88 76.89 24.56
C ASN A 14 -32.98 76.16 23.20
N SER A 15 -33.76 76.74 22.29
CA SER A 15 -34.08 76.12 21.00
C SER A 15 -32.84 75.87 20.13
N GLU A 16 -31.85 76.76 20.19
CA GLU A 16 -30.62 76.70 19.40
C GLU A 16 -29.72 75.54 19.86
N GLU A 17 -29.63 75.30 21.17
CA GLU A 17 -28.90 74.17 21.76
C GLU A 17 -29.59 72.83 21.48
N LYS A 18 -30.93 72.76 21.53
CA LYS A 18 -31.68 71.56 21.11
C LYS A 18 -31.40 71.22 19.65
N GLU A 19 -31.46 72.21 18.77
CA GLU A 19 -31.21 72.01 17.34
C GLU A 19 -29.78 71.53 17.08
N ARG A 20 -28.79 72.11 17.78
CA ARG A 20 -27.40 71.66 17.74
C ARG A 20 -27.24 70.19 18.17
N LEU A 21 -27.86 69.80 19.29
CA LEU A 21 -27.81 68.42 19.80
C LEU A 21 -28.50 67.44 18.85
N LEU A 22 -29.65 67.79 18.27
CA LEU A 22 -30.35 66.97 17.28
C LEU A 22 -29.52 66.80 15.99
N LYS A 23 -28.82 67.85 15.56
CA LYS A 23 -27.91 67.79 14.39
C LYS A 23 -26.71 66.89 14.67
N GLN A 24 -26.13 66.96 15.87
CA GLN A 24 -25.07 66.06 16.31
C GLN A 24 -25.56 64.60 16.41
N LEU A 25 -26.75 64.36 16.98
CA LEU A 25 -27.36 63.03 17.04
C LEU A 25 -27.55 62.44 15.64
N LYS A 26 -28.04 63.23 14.69
CA LYS A 26 -28.15 62.82 13.27
C LYS A 26 -26.79 62.48 12.65
N ALA A 27 -25.75 63.25 12.94
CA ALA A 27 -24.40 62.98 12.44
C ALA A 27 -23.83 61.67 13.01
N VAL A 28 -24.04 61.40 14.31
CA VAL A 28 -23.67 60.15 14.96
C VAL A 28 -24.46 58.97 14.38
N GLN A 29 -25.77 59.10 14.20
CA GLN A 29 -26.61 58.08 13.55
C GLN A 29 -26.03 57.68 12.19
N LYS A 30 -25.76 58.66 11.32
CA LYS A 30 -25.20 58.42 9.98
C LYS A 30 -23.85 57.70 10.04
N THR A 31 -23.05 58.00 11.06
CA THR A 31 -21.74 57.34 11.27
C THR A 31 -21.92 55.89 11.69
N ILE A 32 -22.86 55.61 12.60
CA ILE A 32 -23.21 54.24 13.03
C ILE A 32 -23.75 53.44 11.83
N ASP A 33 -24.70 53.98 11.08
CA ASP A 33 -25.28 53.29 9.91
C ASP A 33 -24.20 52.94 8.88
N SER A 34 -23.26 53.86 8.66
CA SER A 34 -22.12 53.62 7.76
C SER A 34 -21.17 52.55 8.30
N ALA A 35 -20.95 52.49 9.62
CA ALA A 35 -20.12 51.49 10.25
C ALA A 35 -20.77 50.10 10.21
N GLU A 36 -22.08 50.03 10.48
CA GLU A 36 -22.87 48.80 10.41
C GLU A 36 -22.90 48.25 8.99
N PHE A 37 -23.10 49.09 7.97
CA PHE A 37 -23.01 48.68 6.57
C PHE A 37 -21.64 48.07 6.23
N ARG A 38 -20.55 48.71 6.65
CA ARG A 38 -19.18 48.17 6.45
C ARG A 38 -18.98 46.84 7.17
N TYR A 39 -19.53 46.71 8.39
CA TYR A 39 -19.45 45.49 9.18
C TYR A 39 -20.19 44.33 8.51
N GLN A 40 -21.44 44.55 8.07
CA GLN A 40 -22.23 43.54 7.36
C GLN A 40 -21.55 43.09 6.06
N ARG A 41 -20.99 44.03 5.29
CA ARG A 41 -20.20 43.70 4.11
C ARG A 41 -18.99 42.83 4.45
N THR A 42 -18.27 43.17 5.52
CA THR A 42 -17.11 42.38 5.97
C THR A 42 -17.52 40.95 6.37
N ILE A 43 -18.67 40.77 7.03
CA ILE A 43 -19.20 39.45 7.36
C ILE A 43 -19.51 38.66 6.09
N MET A 44 -20.21 39.28 5.12
CA MET A 44 -20.55 38.64 3.85
C MET A 44 -19.30 38.22 3.08
N ASP A 45 -18.32 39.12 2.97
CA ASP A 45 -17.05 38.83 2.30
C ASP A 45 -16.30 37.69 3.00
N LYS A 46 -16.28 37.68 4.34
CA LYS A 46 -15.67 36.59 5.12
C LYS A 46 -16.38 35.25 4.88
N ALA A 47 -17.71 35.24 4.83
CA ALA A 47 -18.49 34.03 4.56
C ALA A 47 -18.22 33.51 3.14
N ALA A 48 -18.19 34.39 2.14
CA ALA A 48 -17.86 34.04 0.77
C ALA A 48 -16.43 33.46 0.65
N ILE A 49 -15.44 34.11 1.26
CA ILE A 49 -14.05 33.63 1.28
C ILE A 49 -13.96 32.26 1.96
N THR A 50 -14.66 32.06 3.08
CA THR A 50 -14.65 30.77 3.79
C THR A 50 -15.20 29.65 2.93
N ASN A 51 -16.31 29.91 2.21
CA ASN A 51 -16.90 28.93 1.30
C ASN A 51 -15.97 28.59 0.14
N ILE A 52 -15.32 29.59 -0.46
CA ILE A 52 -14.34 29.40 -1.54
C ILE A 52 -13.13 28.61 -1.03
N LEU A 53 -12.63 28.93 0.16
CA LEU A 53 -11.50 28.24 0.76
C LEU A 53 -11.83 26.76 1.02
N ASN A 54 -12.98 26.47 1.61
CA ASN A 54 -13.41 25.10 1.87
C ASN A 54 -13.59 24.29 0.58
N ALA A 55 -14.19 24.90 -0.46
CA ALA A 55 -14.29 24.26 -1.78
C ALA A 55 -12.91 23.98 -2.39
N SER A 56 -11.97 24.93 -2.24
CA SER A 56 -10.59 24.78 -2.73
C SER A 56 -9.83 23.69 -1.98
N ILE A 57 -9.99 23.60 -0.66
CA ILE A 57 -9.38 22.53 0.16
C ILE A 57 -9.91 21.17 -0.29
N SER A 58 -11.23 21.02 -0.45
CA SER A 58 -11.84 19.76 -0.89
C SER A 58 -11.35 19.34 -2.29
N GLU A 59 -11.19 20.27 -3.21
CA GLU A 59 -10.67 19.99 -4.55
C GLU A 59 -9.18 19.58 -4.50
N ILE A 60 -8.36 20.24 -3.67
CA ILE A 60 -6.96 19.88 -3.47
C ILE A 60 -6.83 18.47 -2.89
N GLU A 61 -7.64 18.11 -1.89
CA GLU A 61 -7.65 16.77 -1.30
C GLU A 61 -8.00 15.70 -2.35
N LYS A 62 -8.99 15.98 -3.19
CA LYS A 62 -9.36 15.08 -4.30
C LYS A 62 -8.23 14.93 -5.31
N GLN A 63 -7.58 16.03 -5.71
CA GLN A 63 -6.45 15.98 -6.64
C GLN A 63 -5.26 15.23 -6.05
N LYS A 64 -4.98 15.44 -4.76
CA LYS A 64 -3.92 14.71 -4.05
C LYS A 64 -4.16 13.20 -4.08
N ALA A 65 -5.38 12.75 -3.81
CA ALA A 65 -5.73 11.33 -3.87
C ALA A 65 -5.56 10.74 -5.29
N VAL A 66 -5.92 11.50 -6.33
CA VAL A 66 -5.70 11.09 -7.73
C VAL A 66 -4.22 10.95 -8.05
N ILE A 67 -3.41 11.94 -7.66
CA ILE A 67 -1.95 11.94 -7.89
C ILE A 67 -1.28 10.79 -7.16
N GLU A 68 -1.65 10.52 -5.90
CA GLU A 68 -1.11 9.41 -5.11
C GLU A 68 -1.43 8.05 -5.76
N LYS A 69 -2.66 7.87 -6.24
CA LYS A 69 -3.05 6.66 -6.98
C LYS A 69 -2.24 6.50 -8.27
N GLN A 70 -2.12 7.57 -9.07
CA GLN A 70 -1.35 7.55 -10.32
C GLN A 70 0.13 7.25 -10.06
N LYS A 71 0.72 7.81 -9.00
CA LYS A 71 2.10 7.54 -8.60
C LYS A 71 2.28 6.06 -8.26
N LYS A 72 1.37 5.47 -7.48
CA LYS A 72 1.40 4.04 -7.13
C LYS A 72 1.30 3.16 -8.37
N GLU A 73 0.38 3.46 -9.29
CA GLU A 73 0.24 2.73 -10.55
C GLU A 73 1.46 2.87 -11.46
N ALA A 74 2.07 4.07 -11.54
CA ALA A 74 3.27 4.30 -12.32
C ALA A 74 4.47 3.51 -11.76
N THR A 75 4.66 3.50 -10.45
CA THR A 75 5.68 2.66 -9.79
C THR A 75 5.45 1.18 -10.07
N HIS A 76 4.20 0.71 -9.97
CA HIS A 76 3.86 -0.67 -10.27
C HIS A 76 4.20 -1.05 -11.72
N ARG A 77 3.81 -0.22 -12.70
CA ARG A 77 4.14 -0.48 -14.12
C ARG A 77 5.65 -0.48 -14.36
N ALA A 78 6.38 0.48 -13.79
CA ALA A 78 7.84 0.56 -13.92
C ALA A 78 8.54 -0.67 -13.31
N SER A 79 8.06 -1.15 -12.16
CA SER A 79 8.48 -2.39 -11.53
C SER A 79 8.28 -3.58 -12.48
N LEU A 80 7.07 -3.79 -12.98
CA LEU A 80 6.79 -4.90 -13.91
C LEU A 80 7.63 -4.81 -15.20
N ASP A 81 7.85 -3.61 -15.75
CA ASP A 81 8.65 -3.42 -16.95
C ASP A 81 10.15 -3.70 -16.72
N SER A 82 10.68 -3.31 -15.55
CA SER A 82 12.04 -3.65 -15.11
C SER A 82 12.25 -5.16 -15.07
N ILE A 83 11.30 -5.88 -14.47
CA ILE A 83 11.31 -7.35 -14.40
C ILE A 83 11.28 -7.96 -15.79
N ARG A 84 10.39 -7.51 -16.66
CA ARG A 84 10.29 -8.00 -18.04
C ARG A 84 11.61 -7.79 -18.80
N ALA A 85 12.28 -6.66 -18.58
CA ALA A 85 13.57 -6.37 -19.21
C ALA A 85 14.68 -7.32 -18.70
N GLU A 86 14.77 -7.53 -17.39
CA GLU A 86 15.76 -8.47 -16.81
C GLU A 86 15.50 -9.90 -17.29
N ILE A 87 14.24 -10.33 -17.26
CA ILE A 87 13.79 -11.60 -17.82
C ILE A 87 14.19 -11.74 -19.29
N ALA A 88 13.98 -10.69 -20.08
CA ALA A 88 14.31 -10.73 -21.51
C ALA A 88 15.81 -10.85 -21.80
N SER A 89 16.66 -10.57 -20.81
CA SER A 89 18.11 -10.71 -20.90
C SER A 89 18.61 -12.11 -20.54
N MET A 90 17.81 -12.93 -19.85
CA MET A 90 18.20 -14.27 -19.38
C MET A 90 18.45 -15.22 -20.56
N ARG A 91 19.50 -16.05 -20.47
CA ARG A 91 19.96 -16.94 -21.56
C ARG A 91 20.22 -18.37 -21.12
N THR A 92 20.36 -18.62 -19.82
CA THR A 92 20.76 -19.93 -19.28
C THR A 92 19.94 -20.30 -18.05
N THR A 93 19.88 -21.58 -17.73
CA THR A 93 19.28 -22.09 -16.48
C THR A 93 19.84 -21.44 -15.23
N LYS A 94 21.12 -21.06 -15.25
CA LYS A 94 21.79 -20.39 -14.13
C LYS A 94 21.23 -18.99 -13.88
N ASP A 95 20.63 -18.34 -14.88
CA ASP A 95 20.00 -17.04 -14.71
C ASP A 95 18.73 -17.11 -13.83
N LEU A 96 18.15 -18.31 -13.62
CA LEU A 96 17.03 -18.50 -12.69
C LEU A 96 17.42 -18.16 -11.24
N GLU A 97 18.71 -18.25 -10.89
CA GLU A 97 19.22 -17.82 -9.58
C GLU A 97 19.04 -16.30 -9.36
N LYS A 98 18.87 -15.51 -10.44
CA LYS A 98 18.62 -14.07 -10.37
C LYS A 98 17.16 -13.72 -10.09
N ILE A 99 16.22 -14.66 -10.27
CA ILE A 99 14.79 -14.41 -10.07
C ILE A 99 14.50 -14.12 -8.60
N THR A 100 15.15 -14.82 -7.66
CA THR A 100 14.86 -14.64 -6.23
C THR A 100 15.30 -13.27 -5.69
N PRO A 101 16.53 -12.76 -5.97
CA PRO A 101 16.91 -11.38 -5.66
C PRO A 101 16.02 -10.33 -6.34
N LEU A 102 15.55 -10.62 -7.54
CA LEU A 102 14.64 -9.74 -8.28
C LEU A 102 13.27 -9.68 -7.62
N ILE A 103 12.67 -10.81 -7.25
CA ILE A 103 11.42 -10.86 -6.46
C ILE A 103 11.57 -10.01 -5.19
N TRP A 104 12.70 -10.15 -4.49
CA TRP A 104 12.99 -9.38 -3.28
C TRP A 104 12.99 -7.87 -3.55
N LEU A 105 13.73 -7.42 -4.57
CA LEU A 105 13.80 -6.01 -4.94
C LEU A 105 12.42 -5.45 -5.27
N GLU A 106 11.62 -6.21 -6.01
CA GLU A 106 10.36 -5.74 -6.56
C GLU A 106 9.25 -5.68 -5.50
N LEU A 107 9.22 -6.65 -4.57
CA LEU A 107 8.35 -6.56 -3.39
C LEU A 107 8.64 -5.30 -2.57
N ASN A 108 9.92 -4.89 -2.44
CA ASN A 108 10.29 -3.62 -1.79
C ASN A 108 9.83 -2.39 -2.59
N ILE A 109 10.01 -2.38 -3.92
CA ILE A 109 9.56 -1.26 -4.77
C ILE A 109 8.04 -1.09 -4.70
N LEU A 110 7.30 -2.20 -4.64
CA LEU A 110 5.85 -2.22 -4.50
C LEU A 110 5.36 -1.91 -3.08
N ASN A 111 6.26 -1.75 -2.11
CA ASN A 111 5.98 -1.58 -0.69
C ASN A 111 5.07 -2.69 -0.11
N ILE A 112 5.23 -3.93 -0.59
CA ILE A 112 4.54 -5.08 -0.01
C ILE A 112 5.33 -5.51 1.23
N PRO A 113 4.70 -5.64 2.42
CA PRO A 113 5.40 -6.08 3.62
C PRO A 113 5.70 -7.58 3.57
N PHE A 114 6.95 -7.94 3.85
CA PHE A 114 7.40 -9.33 3.83
C PHE A 114 8.65 -9.51 4.68
N VAL A 115 8.80 -10.71 5.22
CA VAL A 115 10.00 -11.16 5.94
C VAL A 115 10.74 -12.26 5.20
N ARG A 116 10.06 -12.94 4.25
CA ARG A 116 10.62 -13.99 3.40
C ARG A 116 9.91 -13.97 2.05
N SER A 117 10.61 -14.36 1.00
CA SER A 117 10.02 -14.54 -0.32
C SER A 117 10.70 -15.68 -1.07
N GLY A 118 10.08 -16.11 -2.16
CA GLY A 118 10.63 -17.17 -2.99
C GLY A 118 9.69 -17.55 -4.12
N VAL A 119 10.04 -18.63 -4.81
CA VAL A 119 9.23 -19.21 -5.87
C VAL A 119 9.27 -20.73 -5.77
N VAL A 120 8.12 -21.35 -5.99
CA VAL A 120 7.99 -22.79 -6.21
C VAL A 120 7.70 -22.99 -7.69
N LEU A 121 8.48 -23.81 -8.37
CA LEU A 121 8.28 -24.18 -9.76
C LEU A 121 7.81 -25.61 -9.86
N VAL A 122 6.90 -25.89 -10.78
CA VAL A 122 6.54 -27.24 -11.17
C VAL A 122 7.35 -27.60 -12.40
N HIS A 123 8.32 -28.50 -12.23
CA HIS A 123 9.17 -28.96 -13.32
C HIS A 123 8.53 -30.08 -14.14
N ASP A 124 7.67 -30.88 -13.51
CA ASP A 124 6.96 -31.99 -14.14
C ASP A 124 5.67 -32.24 -13.36
N GLU A 125 4.52 -32.09 -14.03
CA GLU A 125 3.21 -32.29 -13.40
C GLU A 125 2.91 -33.77 -13.18
N ASP A 126 3.32 -34.66 -14.08
CA ASP A 126 3.01 -36.09 -14.01
C ASP A 126 3.80 -36.78 -12.90
N THR A 127 5.05 -36.37 -12.70
CA THR A 127 5.89 -36.88 -11.61
C THR A 127 5.84 -36.02 -10.34
N GLU A 128 5.02 -34.95 -10.34
CA GLU A 128 4.86 -34.01 -9.22
C GLU A 128 6.19 -33.39 -8.74
N LYS A 129 7.12 -33.12 -9.65
CA LYS A 129 8.43 -32.55 -9.30
C LYS A 129 8.37 -31.04 -9.12
N LEU A 130 8.85 -30.59 -7.96
CA LEU A 130 8.88 -29.21 -7.55
C LEU A 130 10.31 -28.71 -7.34
N GLY A 131 10.60 -27.52 -7.85
CA GLY A 131 11.78 -26.74 -7.50
C GLY A 131 11.39 -25.61 -6.54
N ILE A 132 11.85 -25.63 -5.30
CA ILE A 132 11.60 -24.55 -4.33
C ILE A 132 12.85 -23.70 -4.20
N TYR A 133 12.70 -22.39 -4.42
CA TYR A 133 13.75 -21.38 -4.32
C TYR A 133 13.33 -20.32 -3.31
N LEU A 134 14.05 -20.23 -2.19
CA LEU A 134 13.73 -19.31 -1.09
C LEU A 134 14.84 -18.27 -0.92
N ALA A 135 14.47 -17.02 -0.63
CA ALA A 135 15.41 -15.94 -0.30
C ALA A 135 15.28 -15.43 1.14
N THR A 136 16.40 -14.95 1.68
CA THR A 136 16.51 -14.18 2.92
C THR A 136 16.10 -12.72 2.74
N PRO A 137 15.88 -12.02 3.87
CA PRO A 137 15.85 -10.56 3.98
C PRO A 137 16.89 -9.75 3.19
N ASP A 138 18.08 -10.29 2.94
CA ASP A 138 19.13 -9.64 2.15
C ASP A 138 19.19 -10.14 0.70
N GLY A 139 18.15 -10.84 0.23
CA GLY A 139 18.03 -11.36 -1.13
C GLY A 139 18.94 -12.54 -1.45
N LYS A 140 19.63 -13.12 -0.45
CA LYS A 140 20.46 -14.31 -0.62
C LYS A 140 19.59 -15.56 -0.70
N SER A 141 19.95 -16.47 -1.59
CA SER A 141 19.30 -17.79 -1.65
C SER A 141 19.51 -18.54 -0.33
N ILE A 142 18.42 -18.86 0.37
CA ILE A 142 18.41 -19.68 1.60
C ILE A 142 18.47 -21.15 1.24
N ALA A 143 17.66 -21.56 0.28
CA ALA A 143 17.48 -22.94 -0.11
C ALA A 143 17.03 -23.00 -1.56
N SER A 144 17.70 -23.84 -2.33
CA SER A 144 17.21 -24.35 -3.61
C SER A 144 17.10 -25.86 -3.45
N LEU A 145 15.91 -26.41 -3.68
CA LEU A 145 15.66 -27.83 -3.49
C LEU A 145 14.74 -28.36 -4.58
N GLN A 146 15.03 -29.59 -4.98
CA GLN A 146 14.23 -30.37 -5.93
C GLN A 146 13.59 -31.51 -5.16
N ILE A 147 12.26 -31.51 -5.06
CA ILE A 147 11.50 -32.51 -4.31
C ILE A 147 10.30 -33.00 -5.12
N ASN A 148 9.81 -34.19 -4.83
CA ASN A 148 8.46 -34.58 -5.23
C ASN A 148 7.45 -33.99 -4.22
N ALA A 149 6.29 -33.56 -4.71
CA ALA A 149 5.26 -32.93 -3.88
C ALA A 149 4.84 -33.81 -2.69
N ASN A 150 4.83 -35.13 -2.88
CA ASN A 150 4.45 -36.11 -1.85
C ASN A 150 5.48 -36.31 -0.72
N GLN A 151 6.69 -35.73 -0.82
CA GLN A 151 7.72 -35.88 0.22
C GLN A 151 7.37 -35.10 1.49
N THR A 152 6.52 -34.08 1.42
CA THR A 152 5.99 -33.40 2.60
C THR A 152 4.51 -33.06 2.44
N VAL A 153 3.77 -33.03 3.55
CA VAL A 153 2.35 -32.65 3.56
C VAL A 153 2.16 -31.23 2.99
N PHE A 154 3.09 -30.32 3.27
CA PHE A 154 3.00 -28.94 2.83
C PHE A 154 3.29 -28.78 1.33
N SER A 155 4.29 -29.48 0.81
CA SER A 155 4.61 -29.50 -0.61
C SER A 155 3.45 -30.04 -1.44
N GLN A 156 2.75 -31.08 -0.95
CA GLN A 156 1.53 -31.58 -1.60
C GLN A 156 0.40 -30.53 -1.58
N LYS A 157 0.27 -29.78 -0.48
CA LYS A 157 -0.73 -28.69 -0.37
C LYS A 157 -0.47 -27.60 -1.41
N ILE A 158 0.80 -27.19 -1.59
CA ILE A 158 1.23 -26.23 -2.61
C ILE A 158 0.89 -26.75 -4.01
N PHE A 159 1.33 -27.98 -4.35
CA PHE A 159 1.09 -28.57 -5.67
C PHE A 159 -0.41 -28.67 -6.01
N ASN A 160 -1.21 -29.14 -5.05
CA ASN A 160 -2.67 -29.24 -5.22
C ASN A 160 -3.33 -27.87 -5.42
N SER A 161 -2.84 -26.81 -4.75
CA SER A 161 -3.35 -25.46 -4.92
C SER A 161 -2.98 -24.87 -6.26
N TRP A 162 -1.72 -25.07 -6.69
CA TRP A 162 -1.24 -24.70 -8.01
C TRP A 162 -2.06 -25.36 -9.12
N LYS A 163 -2.31 -26.68 -9.03
CA LYS A 163 -3.11 -27.43 -10.01
C LYS A 163 -4.53 -26.88 -10.15
N LYS A 164 -5.10 -26.37 -9.06
CA LYS A 164 -6.41 -25.70 -9.04
C LYS A 164 -6.35 -24.23 -9.48
N LYS A 165 -5.15 -23.68 -9.71
CA LYS A 165 -4.89 -22.27 -9.99
C LYS A 165 -5.46 -21.36 -8.89
N GLN A 166 -5.32 -21.79 -7.64
CA GLN A 166 -5.82 -21.08 -6.48
C GLN A 166 -4.68 -20.61 -5.59
N ALA A 167 -4.83 -19.41 -5.04
CA ALA A 167 -3.95 -18.92 -3.99
C ALA A 167 -4.06 -19.81 -2.75
N LEU A 168 -2.92 -20.11 -2.15
CA LEU A 168 -2.83 -20.82 -0.88
C LEU A 168 -2.35 -19.83 0.18
N ILE A 169 -3.18 -19.61 1.20
CA ILE A 169 -2.80 -18.85 2.40
C ILE A 169 -2.75 -19.84 3.56
N ASP A 170 -1.63 -19.85 4.28
CA ASP A 170 -1.45 -20.67 5.48
C ASP A 170 -0.87 -19.83 6.62
N GLN A 171 -1.09 -20.26 7.86
CA GLN A 171 -0.53 -19.60 9.03
C GLN A 171 0.25 -20.60 9.86
N TRP A 172 1.53 -20.31 10.07
CA TRP A 172 2.41 -21.14 10.87
C TRP A 172 2.78 -20.44 12.17
N ASN A 173 2.79 -21.24 13.23
CA ASN A 173 3.43 -20.89 14.49
C ASN A 173 4.88 -21.40 14.51
N GLU A 174 5.58 -21.12 15.61
CA GLU A 174 6.97 -21.54 15.80
C GLU A 174 7.17 -23.06 15.65
N THR A 175 6.28 -23.88 16.21
CA THR A 175 6.37 -25.35 16.13
C THR A 175 6.27 -25.85 14.69
N THR A 176 5.25 -25.42 13.95
CA THR A 176 5.07 -25.83 12.53
C THR A 176 6.22 -25.36 11.66
N PHE A 177 6.74 -24.17 11.93
CA PHE A 177 7.88 -23.62 11.21
C PHE A 177 9.18 -24.40 11.50
N LEU A 178 9.40 -24.83 12.75
CA LEU A 178 10.52 -25.69 13.13
C LEU A 178 10.39 -27.09 12.52
N GLU A 179 9.19 -27.67 12.47
CA GLU A 179 8.93 -28.95 11.79
C GLU A 179 9.27 -28.88 10.30
N TRP A 180 8.92 -27.78 9.64
CA TRP A 180 9.30 -27.51 8.26
C TRP A 180 10.82 -27.41 8.10
N ALA A 181 11.49 -26.61 8.93
CA ALA A 181 12.95 -26.46 8.91
C ALA A 181 13.65 -27.83 9.09
N ASN A 182 13.19 -28.64 10.04
CA ASN A 182 13.72 -30.00 10.24
C ASN A 182 13.46 -30.91 9.04
N SER A 183 12.34 -30.75 8.34
CA SER A 183 12.06 -31.48 7.11
C SER A 183 13.04 -31.08 6.00
N LEU A 184 13.37 -29.80 5.89
CA LEU A 184 14.39 -29.31 4.95
C LEU A 184 15.79 -29.89 5.25
N VAL A 185 16.16 -30.01 6.53
CA VAL A 185 17.42 -30.68 6.93
C VAL A 185 17.40 -32.15 6.51
N LYS A 186 16.31 -32.87 6.78
CA LYS A 186 16.16 -34.29 6.39
C LYS A 186 16.22 -34.51 4.88
N LEU A 187 15.74 -33.54 4.10
CA LEU A 187 15.80 -33.54 2.65
C LEU A 187 17.18 -33.10 2.11
N GLY A 188 18.11 -32.72 2.99
CA GLY A 188 19.45 -32.23 2.61
C GLY A 188 19.46 -30.85 1.97
N ALA A 189 18.36 -30.08 2.09
CA ALA A 189 18.21 -28.77 1.48
C ALA A 189 18.94 -27.65 2.25
N ILE A 190 19.14 -27.84 3.56
CA ILE A 190 19.85 -26.91 4.45
C ILE A 190 20.71 -27.71 5.44
N ALA A 191 21.82 -27.12 5.90
CA ALA A 191 22.74 -27.78 6.81
C ALA A 191 22.19 -27.89 8.24
N SER A 192 21.49 -26.85 8.71
CA SER A 192 20.87 -26.81 10.03
C SER A 192 19.52 -26.08 9.99
N ALA A 193 18.62 -26.44 10.91
CA ALA A 193 17.37 -25.70 11.08
C ALA A 193 17.62 -24.26 11.56
N GLU A 194 18.68 -24.06 12.36
CA GLU A 194 19.09 -22.76 12.90
C GLU A 194 19.40 -21.75 11.78
N ASP A 195 20.12 -22.19 10.74
CA ASP A 195 20.44 -21.35 9.57
C ASP A 195 19.17 -20.87 8.83
N TYR A 196 18.10 -21.68 8.86
CA TYR A 196 16.84 -21.37 8.19
C TYR A 196 15.90 -20.49 9.01
N LEU A 197 15.95 -20.57 10.34
CA LEU A 197 15.02 -19.85 11.22
C LEU A 197 15.32 -18.35 11.29
N MET A 198 16.56 -17.93 10.96
CA MET A 198 17.07 -16.56 11.14
C MET A 198 16.99 -16.12 12.62
N SER A 199 17.84 -15.18 13.05
CA SER A 199 18.12 -14.92 14.48
C SER A 199 16.95 -14.42 15.35
N ASN A 200 15.74 -14.24 14.80
CA ASN A 200 14.55 -13.82 15.53
C ASN A 200 13.41 -14.86 15.36
N PRO A 201 12.87 -15.40 16.46
CA PRO A 201 11.78 -16.36 16.39
C PRO A 201 10.52 -15.71 15.82
N ILE A 202 10.10 -16.17 14.64
CA ILE A 202 8.84 -15.77 14.03
C ILE A 202 7.71 -16.49 14.76
N GLN A 203 7.04 -15.79 15.68
CA GLN A 203 5.93 -16.36 16.45
C GLN A 203 4.73 -16.71 15.57
N ASN A 204 4.50 -15.91 14.52
CA ASN A 204 3.44 -16.09 13.54
C ASN A 204 3.96 -15.73 12.15
N LEU A 205 3.77 -16.64 11.20
CA LEU A 205 4.10 -16.45 9.80
C LEU A 205 2.87 -16.75 8.94
N TYR A 206 2.40 -15.76 8.21
CA TYR A 206 1.45 -15.96 7.12
C TYR A 206 2.21 -16.24 5.85
N LEU A 207 1.89 -17.36 5.22
CA LEU A 207 2.47 -17.81 3.98
C LEU A 207 1.45 -17.58 2.86
N HIS A 208 1.79 -16.72 1.91
CA HIS A 208 0.96 -16.43 0.74
C HIS A 208 1.62 -17.04 -0.49
N PHE A 209 0.96 -18.02 -1.09
CA PHE A 209 1.37 -18.66 -2.34
C PHE A 209 0.41 -18.24 -3.44
N LEU A 210 0.93 -17.56 -4.46
CA LEU A 210 0.17 -16.96 -5.55
C LEU A 210 0.48 -17.71 -6.85
N PRO A 211 -0.50 -18.37 -7.48
CA PRO A 211 -0.26 -19.26 -8.60
C PRO A 211 0.08 -18.49 -9.87
N PHE A 212 0.94 -19.08 -10.68
CA PHE A 212 1.19 -18.73 -12.08
C PHE A 212 1.40 -20.03 -12.87
N PRO A 213 1.35 -20.02 -14.22
CA PRO A 213 1.37 -21.25 -15.02
C PRO A 213 2.44 -22.28 -14.64
N GLN A 214 3.68 -21.86 -14.39
CA GLN A 214 4.79 -22.77 -14.08
C GLN A 214 5.03 -22.95 -12.58
N GLY A 215 4.24 -22.34 -11.68
CA GLY A 215 4.55 -22.39 -10.26
C GLY A 215 3.72 -21.48 -9.35
N MET A 216 4.27 -21.18 -8.18
CA MET A 216 3.67 -20.26 -7.22
C MET A 216 4.72 -19.28 -6.66
N LEU A 217 4.40 -17.99 -6.63
CA LEU A 217 5.17 -16.97 -5.92
C LEU A 217 4.89 -17.11 -4.43
N TYR A 218 5.93 -17.13 -3.60
CA TYR A 218 5.83 -17.17 -2.15
C TYR A 218 6.14 -15.80 -1.53
N VAL A 219 5.23 -15.30 -0.69
CA VAL A 219 5.43 -14.12 0.16
C VAL A 219 5.08 -14.46 1.61
N GLY A 220 6.10 -14.50 2.47
CA GLY A 220 5.97 -14.73 3.90
C GLY A 220 5.96 -13.41 4.66
N ASN A 221 4.95 -13.20 5.52
CA ASN A 221 4.84 -11.98 6.33
C ASN A 221 4.34 -12.29 7.75
N VAL A 222 4.64 -11.43 8.72
CA VAL A 222 4.16 -11.59 10.11
C VAL A 222 2.66 -11.29 10.25
N ASN A 223 2.09 -10.59 9.28
CA ASN A 223 0.67 -10.27 9.19
C ASN A 223 0.08 -10.79 7.86
N LEU A 224 -1.23 -11.01 7.84
CA LEU A 224 -1.96 -11.29 6.61
C LEU A 224 -1.82 -10.10 5.65
N LEU A 225 -1.54 -10.37 4.37
CA LEU A 225 -1.53 -9.33 3.34
C LEU A 225 -2.96 -8.87 3.03
N THR A 226 -3.10 -7.58 2.76
CA THR A 226 -4.35 -6.97 2.29
C THR A 226 -4.68 -7.44 0.86
N GLU A 227 -5.94 -7.30 0.44
CA GLU A 227 -6.36 -7.63 -0.94
C GLU A 227 -5.56 -6.85 -2.00
N GLU A 228 -5.20 -5.60 -1.71
CA GLU A 228 -4.40 -4.78 -2.60
C GLU A 228 -2.96 -5.31 -2.73
N GLU A 229 -2.33 -5.66 -1.61
CA GLU A 229 -0.98 -6.26 -1.60
C GLU A 229 -0.95 -7.63 -2.29
N LEU A 230 -1.98 -8.46 -2.08
CA LEU A 230 -2.12 -9.74 -2.78
C LEU A 230 -2.29 -9.55 -4.29
N SER A 231 -3.07 -8.55 -4.72
CA SER A 231 -3.25 -8.21 -6.13
C SER A 231 -1.95 -7.74 -6.80
N LEU A 232 -1.16 -6.91 -6.10
CA LEU A 232 0.16 -6.48 -6.56
C LEU A 232 1.15 -7.66 -6.64
N ALA A 233 1.18 -8.52 -5.62
CA ALA A 233 2.01 -9.71 -5.62
C ALA A 233 1.59 -10.71 -6.71
N GLN A 234 0.30 -10.82 -7.02
CA GLN A 234 -0.19 -11.66 -8.13
C GLN A 234 0.28 -11.10 -9.48
N SER A 235 0.23 -9.79 -9.68
CA SER A 235 0.73 -9.14 -10.89
C SER A 235 2.23 -9.39 -11.11
N LEU A 236 3.00 -9.45 -10.01
CA LEU A 236 4.39 -9.87 -10.01
C LEU A 236 4.55 -11.35 -10.42
N ALA A 237 3.76 -12.25 -9.85
CA ALA A 237 3.76 -13.68 -10.20
C ALA A 237 3.47 -13.91 -11.70
N ASP A 238 2.48 -13.21 -12.24
CA ASP A 238 2.10 -13.29 -13.66
C ASP A 238 3.24 -12.78 -14.57
N THR A 239 3.96 -11.75 -14.13
CA THR A 239 5.10 -11.22 -14.89
C THR A 239 6.29 -12.19 -14.87
N ILE A 240 6.55 -12.85 -13.74
CA ILE A 240 7.58 -13.90 -13.61
C ILE A 240 7.25 -15.11 -14.51
N SER A 241 5.98 -15.47 -14.68
CA SER A 241 5.57 -16.54 -15.60
C SER A 241 6.09 -16.34 -17.03
N THR A 242 6.18 -15.08 -17.48
CA THR A 242 6.71 -14.75 -18.80
C THR A 242 8.19 -15.09 -18.91
N ALA A 243 8.94 -15.10 -17.80
CA ALA A 243 10.33 -15.59 -17.77
C ALA A 243 10.42 -17.08 -18.02
N TYR A 244 9.60 -17.83 -17.30
CA TYR A 244 9.65 -19.29 -17.35
C TYR A 244 9.14 -19.84 -18.68
N ALA A 245 8.13 -19.21 -19.28
CA ALA A 245 7.65 -19.63 -20.60
C ALA A 245 8.77 -19.60 -21.67
N ARG A 246 9.63 -18.57 -21.65
CA ARG A 246 10.76 -18.48 -22.57
C ARG A 246 11.82 -19.54 -22.31
N TYR A 247 11.89 -20.05 -21.08
CA TYR A 247 12.84 -21.09 -20.69
C TYR A 247 12.39 -22.48 -21.16
N GLU A 248 11.09 -22.81 -21.14
CA GLU A 248 10.58 -24.08 -21.70
C GLU A 248 10.78 -24.18 -23.23
N ASP A 249 10.99 -23.06 -23.90
CA ASP A 249 11.28 -22.99 -25.34
C ASP A 249 12.78 -23.19 -25.72
N PHE A 250 13.71 -23.27 -24.74
CA PHE A 250 15.15 -23.48 -24.95
C PHE A 250 15.60 -24.91 -24.66
#